data_AF-A0AA95JHV2-F1
#
_entry.id   AF-A0AA95JHV2-F1
#
_cell.length_a   1.000
_cell.length_b   1.000
_cell.length_c   1.000
_cell.angle_alpha   90.00
_cell.angle_beta   90.00
_cell.angle_gamma   90.00
#
_symmetry.space_group_name_H-M   'P 1'
#
loop_
_entity.id
_entity.type
_entity.pdbx_description
1 polymer ?
#
loop_
_entity_poly.entity_id
_entity_poly.type
_entity_poly.pdbx_seq_one_letter_code
_entity_poly.pdbx_strand_id
1 'polypeptide(L)'
;MNVFKTGALAIASLAATTALPDTAAAAEASIGFRLVAEVQPFCRVQSEVGESALFMRDGAVELGLVREVCNTQGYRMNVQLLNVTGGVLSHGLEEAPIDASGQLQLISTEARVRTSNWRLTNAALTDDQAPVFMRVSISPL
;
A
#
# COMPACT_ATOMS: atom_id res chain seq x y z
N MET A 1 7.72 80.08 3.59
CA MET A 1 8.40 79.48 4.76
C MET A 1 8.23 77.97 4.67
N ASN A 2 9.20 77.08 4.74
CA ASN A 2 10.65 77.15 4.80
C ASN A 2 11.19 75.77 4.35
N VAL A 3 12.17 75.80 3.44
CA VAL A 3 13.47 75.10 3.55
C VAL A 3 13.50 73.57 3.43
N PHE A 4 14.05 73.13 2.30
CA PHE A 4 14.80 71.88 2.06
C PHE A 4 15.80 71.56 3.18
N LYS A 5 15.92 70.29 3.58
CA LYS A 5 17.18 69.74 4.11
C LYS A 5 17.37 68.28 3.70
N THR A 6 18.36 68.13 2.84
CA THR A 6 19.11 66.93 2.46
C THR A 6 19.69 66.21 3.68
N GLY A 7 19.69 64.88 3.63
CA GLY A 7 20.40 64.01 4.56
C GLY A 7 20.77 62.70 3.89
N ALA A 8 21.78 62.74 3.03
CA ALA A 8 22.45 61.55 2.51
C ALA A 8 23.50 61.09 3.54
N LEU A 9 23.50 59.81 3.89
CA LEU A 9 24.66 59.13 4.49
C LEU A 9 24.78 57.75 3.83
N ALA A 10 25.80 57.64 2.98
CA ALA A 10 26.28 56.41 2.38
C ALA A 10 27.43 55.85 3.23
N ILE A 11 27.43 54.55 3.51
CA ILE A 11 28.60 53.76 3.96
C ILE A 11 28.44 52.37 3.35
N ALA A 12 29.04 52.13 2.17
CA ALA A 12 30.33 51.46 1.97
C ALA A 12 30.25 49.92 2.01
N SER A 13 30.13 49.37 0.80
CA SER A 13 30.70 48.12 0.25
C SER A 13 31.59 47.23 1.14
N LEU A 14 31.29 45.92 1.13
CA LEU A 14 32.33 44.88 0.97
C LEU A 14 32.01 43.99 -0.24
N ALA A 15 32.95 43.97 -1.18
CA ALA A 15 33.07 42.98 -2.23
C ALA A 15 34.36 42.20 -1.98
N ALA A 16 34.33 40.87 -2.13
CA ALA A 16 35.45 39.99 -2.50
C ALA A 16 34.86 38.57 -2.70
N THR A 17 34.51 38.10 -3.91
CA THR A 17 35.35 37.49 -4.97
C THR A 17 36.41 36.51 -4.47
N THR A 18 36.30 35.20 -4.81
CA THR A 18 36.99 34.54 -5.96
C THR A 18 37.04 33.01 -5.80
N ALA A 19 36.92 32.30 -6.93
CA ALA A 19 37.66 31.07 -7.30
C ALA A 19 37.33 29.75 -6.55
N LEU A 20 37.22 28.55 -7.14
CA LEU A 20 37.57 27.95 -8.44
C LEU A 20 36.81 26.58 -8.56
N PRO A 21 36.79 25.91 -9.72
CA PRO A 21 36.03 24.69 -9.97
C PRO A 21 36.77 23.48 -9.42
N ASP A 22 36.03 22.52 -8.89
CA ASP A 22 36.58 21.18 -8.67
C ASP A 22 36.13 20.27 -9.82
N THR A 23 37.08 19.98 -10.71
CA THR A 23 36.98 18.87 -11.64
C THR A 23 37.28 17.58 -10.88
N ALA A 24 36.26 16.90 -10.39
CA ALA A 24 36.39 15.50 -9.99
C ALA A 24 36.04 14.60 -11.18
N ALA A 25 37.07 14.17 -11.90
CA ALA A 25 36.99 13.08 -12.84
C ALA A 25 37.23 11.73 -12.13
N ALA A 26 36.50 10.72 -12.60
CA ALA A 26 36.74 9.28 -12.45
C ALA A 26 36.44 8.62 -11.09
N ALA A 27 35.27 7.98 -11.02
CA ALA A 27 35.22 6.53 -10.85
C ALA A 27 33.96 6.01 -11.56
N GLU A 28 34.13 5.45 -12.76
CA GLU A 28 33.19 4.43 -13.24
C GLU A 28 33.30 3.23 -12.29
N ALA A 29 32.54 3.27 -11.20
CA ALA A 29 32.20 2.06 -10.49
C ALA A 29 31.10 1.38 -11.33
N SER A 30 31.53 0.53 -12.27
CA SER A 30 30.66 -0.48 -12.83
C SER A 30 30.15 -1.35 -11.69
N ILE A 31 28.95 -1.04 -11.17
CA ILE A 31 28.25 -1.94 -10.27
C ILE A 31 27.50 -2.91 -11.17
N GLY A 32 28.15 -4.05 -11.43
CA GLY A 32 27.49 -5.20 -12.02
C GLY A 32 26.41 -5.70 -11.06
N PHE A 33 25.15 -5.56 -11.45
CA PHE A 33 24.07 -6.25 -10.76
C PHE A 33 23.97 -7.67 -11.34
N ARG A 34 24.33 -8.63 -10.50
CA ARG A 34 24.07 -10.05 -10.68
C ARG A 34 22.55 -10.25 -10.71
N LEU A 35 22.03 -10.82 -11.81
CA LEU A 35 20.70 -11.39 -11.83
C LEU A 35 20.69 -12.58 -10.86
N VAL A 36 20.37 -12.32 -9.59
CA VAL A 36 19.98 -13.36 -8.66
C VAL A 36 18.60 -13.78 -9.12
N ALA A 37 18.44 -15.04 -9.55
CA ALA A 37 17.19 -15.59 -10.04
C ALA A 37 16.00 -14.98 -9.28
N GLU A 38 15.18 -14.21 -9.99
CA GLU A 38 13.96 -13.64 -9.47
C GLU A 38 13.06 -14.85 -9.20
N VAL A 39 13.11 -15.38 -7.97
CA VAL A 39 12.09 -16.31 -7.49
C VAL A 39 10.82 -15.50 -7.63
N GLN A 40 10.05 -15.74 -8.69
CA GLN A 40 8.74 -15.12 -8.84
C GLN A 40 8.01 -15.31 -7.51
N PRO A 41 7.39 -14.26 -6.95
CA PRO A 41 6.63 -14.43 -5.72
C PRO A 41 5.67 -15.60 -5.97
N PHE A 42 5.77 -16.64 -5.13
CA PHE A 42 4.98 -17.87 -5.31
C PHE A 42 3.47 -17.56 -5.39
N CYS A 43 3.06 -16.43 -4.80
CA CYS A 43 1.73 -15.86 -4.89
C CYS A 43 1.79 -14.35 -4.68
N ARG A 44 1.03 -13.60 -5.48
CA ARG A 44 0.80 -12.17 -5.34
C ARG A 44 -0.70 -11.92 -5.31
N VAL A 45 -1.16 -11.17 -4.31
CA VAL A 45 -2.55 -10.73 -4.21
C VAL A 45 -2.56 -9.21 -4.14
N GLN A 46 -3.33 -8.57 -5.02
CA GLN A 46 -3.39 -7.12 -5.15
C GLN A 46 -4.85 -6.66 -5.15
N SER A 47 -5.17 -5.65 -4.36
CA SER A 47 -6.47 -4.96 -4.42
C SER A 47 -6.35 -3.69 -5.26
N GLU A 48 -7.36 -3.38 -6.05
CA GLU A 48 -7.49 -2.09 -6.75
C GLU A 48 -7.77 -0.93 -5.79
N VAL A 49 -8.32 -1.20 -4.61
CA VAL A 49 -8.71 -0.17 -3.62
C VAL A 49 -7.52 0.26 -2.76
N GLY A 50 -6.39 -0.47 -2.82
CA GLY A 50 -5.17 -0.17 -2.08
C GLY A 50 -5.34 -0.30 -0.56
N GLU A 51 -4.67 0.57 0.20
CA GLU A 51 -4.73 0.62 1.68
C GLU A 51 -5.84 1.56 2.20
N SER A 52 -6.88 1.80 1.40
CA SER A 52 -7.93 2.76 1.75
C SER A 52 -8.83 2.23 2.87
N ALA A 53 -9.30 3.15 3.72
CA ALA A 53 -10.33 2.86 4.71
C ALA A 53 -11.65 2.50 4.01
N LEU A 54 -12.25 1.35 4.37
CA LEU A 54 -13.49 0.85 3.79
C LEU A 54 -14.64 1.05 4.77
N PHE A 55 -15.79 1.48 4.27
CA PHE A 55 -16.95 1.78 5.10
C PHE A 55 -18.11 0.87 4.72
N MET A 56 -18.87 0.45 5.72
CA MET A 56 -20.08 -0.33 5.49
C MET A 56 -21.18 0.54 4.89
N ARG A 57 -21.86 0.00 3.88
CA ARG A 57 -23.05 0.59 3.27
C ARG A 57 -24.07 -0.52 3.06
N ASP A 58 -25.29 -0.31 3.56
CA ASP A 58 -26.40 -1.26 3.39
C ASP A 58 -26.07 -2.70 3.83
N GLY A 59 -25.33 -2.85 4.93
CA GLY A 59 -24.95 -4.17 5.48
C GLY A 59 -23.85 -4.90 4.72
N ALA A 60 -23.17 -4.21 3.78
CA ALA A 60 -22.05 -4.76 3.03
C ALA A 60 -20.86 -3.81 2.98
N VAL A 61 -19.66 -4.37 2.79
CA VAL A 61 -18.44 -3.63 2.47
C VAL A 61 -17.92 -4.18 1.14
N GLU A 62 -17.89 -3.34 0.11
CA GLU A 62 -17.24 -3.68 -1.14
C GLU A 62 -15.73 -3.49 -0.96
N LEU A 63 -14.98 -4.60 -1.02
CA LEU A 63 -13.51 -4.60 -0.90
C LEU A 63 -12.83 -4.38 -2.26
N GLY A 64 -13.63 -4.44 -3.34
CA GLY A 64 -13.24 -4.18 -4.71
C GLY A 64 -12.61 -5.38 -5.42
N LEU A 65 -12.11 -5.13 -6.64
CA LEU A 65 -11.44 -6.16 -7.42
C LEU A 65 -10.09 -6.52 -6.79
N VAL A 66 -9.91 -7.81 -6.58
CA VAL A 66 -8.68 -8.41 -6.09
C VAL A 66 -8.12 -9.34 -7.16
N ARG A 67 -6.86 -9.13 -7.51
CA ARG A 67 -6.12 -9.95 -8.46
C ARG A 67 -5.16 -10.87 -7.73
N GLU A 68 -5.35 -12.17 -7.90
CA GLU A 68 -4.53 -13.26 -7.39
C GLU A 68 -3.68 -13.82 -8.55
N VAL A 69 -2.37 -13.92 -8.35
CA VAL A 69 -1.40 -14.50 -9.31
C VAL A 69 -0.49 -15.43 -8.53
N CYS A 70 -0.79 -16.73 -8.52
CA CYS A 70 -0.13 -17.72 -7.66
C CYS A 70 0.31 -18.94 -8.47
N ASN A 71 1.61 -19.23 -8.41
CA ASN A 71 2.32 -20.19 -9.27
C ASN A 71 2.74 -21.47 -8.52
N THR A 72 2.10 -21.78 -7.39
CA THR A 72 2.39 -22.94 -6.53
C THR A 72 1.24 -23.95 -6.53
N GLN A 73 1.52 -25.23 -6.23
CA GLN A 73 0.52 -26.29 -6.05
C GLN A 73 -0.19 -26.18 -4.68
N GLY A 74 -0.74 -25.00 -4.43
CA GLY A 74 -1.53 -24.70 -3.25
C GLY A 74 -0.90 -23.69 -2.31
N TYR A 75 -1.77 -22.91 -1.69
CA TYR A 75 -1.43 -21.85 -0.76
C TYR A 75 -2.58 -21.60 0.22
N ARG A 76 -2.21 -20.99 1.34
CA ARG A 76 -3.10 -20.53 2.39
C ARG A 76 -3.07 -19.01 2.42
N MET A 77 -4.23 -18.39 2.40
CA MET A 77 -4.39 -16.97 2.72
C MET A 77 -5.04 -16.85 4.10
N ASN A 78 -4.38 -16.19 5.03
CA ASN A 78 -5.02 -15.75 6.28
C ASN A 78 -5.45 -14.30 6.09
N VAL A 79 -6.74 -14.05 6.21
CA VAL A 79 -7.34 -12.72 6.12
C VAL A 79 -7.73 -12.29 7.52
N GLN A 80 -7.21 -11.15 7.96
CA GLN A 80 -7.64 -10.47 9.17
C GLN A 80 -8.41 -9.22 8.76
N LEU A 81 -9.63 -9.10 9.25
CA LEU A 81 -10.40 -7.88 9.19
C LEU A 81 -10.39 -7.22 10.57
N LEU A 82 -10.05 -5.93 10.62
CA LEU A 82 -10.16 -5.10 11.81
C LEU A 82 -11.53 -4.43 11.84
N ASN A 83 -12.06 -4.23 13.04
CA ASN A 83 -13.41 -3.73 13.28
C ASN A 83 -14.54 -4.68 12.79
N VAL A 84 -14.25 -5.96 12.58
CA VAL A 84 -15.23 -6.97 12.15
C VAL A 84 -15.20 -8.15 13.11
N THR A 85 -16.36 -8.60 13.57
CA THR A 85 -16.53 -9.74 14.49
C THR A 85 -17.40 -10.86 13.91
N GLY A 86 -17.75 -10.77 12.62
CA GLY A 86 -18.52 -11.78 11.92
C GLY A 86 -18.98 -11.30 10.54
N GLY A 87 -19.56 -12.21 9.76
CA GLY A 87 -20.03 -11.97 8.41
C GLY A 87 -19.55 -13.03 7.44
N VAL A 88 -19.74 -12.77 6.15
CA VAL A 88 -19.30 -13.66 5.06
C VAL A 88 -18.47 -12.86 4.07
N LEU A 89 -17.24 -13.32 3.83
CA LEU A 89 -16.42 -12.82 2.73
C LEU A 89 -16.73 -13.64 1.49
N SER A 90 -17.27 -13.00 0.45
CA SER A 90 -17.32 -13.57 -0.89
C SER A 90 -16.12 -13.09 -1.72
N HIS A 91 -15.52 -14.01 -2.47
CA HIS A 91 -14.35 -13.76 -3.31
C HIS A 91 -14.51 -14.45 -4.67
N GLY A 92 -15.40 -13.90 -5.51
CA GLY A 92 -15.86 -14.53 -6.73
C GLY A 92 -17.09 -15.42 -6.46
N LEU A 93 -16.99 -16.71 -6.77
CA LEU A 93 -18.05 -17.70 -6.50
C LEU A 93 -17.85 -18.44 -5.15
N GLU A 94 -16.75 -18.13 -4.47
CA GLU A 94 -16.37 -18.75 -3.21
C GLU A 94 -16.80 -17.83 -2.06
N GLU A 95 -17.26 -18.43 -0.96
CA GLU A 95 -17.67 -17.74 0.25
C GLU A 95 -17.01 -18.39 1.47
N ALA A 96 -16.61 -17.55 2.42
CA ALA A 96 -16.02 -18.01 3.67
C ALA A 96 -16.55 -17.18 4.86
N PRO A 97 -17.00 -17.83 5.94
CA PRO A 97 -17.45 -17.12 7.13
C PRO A 97 -16.25 -16.52 7.88
N ILE A 98 -16.48 -15.36 8.49
CA ILE A 98 -15.54 -14.71 9.39
C ILE A 98 -15.84 -15.17 10.81
N ASP A 99 -14.80 -15.56 11.54
CA ASP A 99 -14.92 -15.93 12.94
C ASP A 99 -15.07 -14.71 13.86
N ALA A 100 -15.34 -14.96 15.15
CA ALA A 100 -15.52 -13.91 16.13
C ALA A 100 -14.28 -13.03 16.38
N SER A 101 -13.09 -13.47 15.94
CA SER A 101 -11.84 -12.71 16.02
C SER A 101 -11.60 -11.82 14.79
N GLY A 102 -12.53 -11.81 13.83
CA GLY A 102 -12.39 -11.08 12.58
C GLY A 102 -11.44 -11.77 11.60
N GLN A 103 -11.17 -13.07 11.80
CA GLN A 103 -10.26 -13.84 10.96
C GLN A 103 -11.02 -14.83 10.09
N LEU A 104 -10.41 -15.15 8.95
CA LEU A 104 -10.78 -16.32 8.16
C LEU A 104 -9.53 -16.87 7.45
N GLN A 105 -9.64 -18.12 7.01
CA GLN A 105 -8.60 -18.78 6.24
C GLN A 105 -9.18 -19.25 4.91
N LEU A 106 -8.54 -18.85 3.81
CA LEU A 106 -8.83 -19.33 2.47
C LEU A 106 -7.73 -20.30 2.05
N ILE A 107 -8.11 -21.43 1.49
CA ILE A 107 -7.18 -22.46 1.03
C ILE A 107 -7.45 -22.68 -0.45
N SER A 108 -6.40 -22.66 -1.25
CA SER A 108 -6.43 -23.11 -2.64
C SER A 108 -5.40 -24.21 -2.82
N THR A 109 -5.74 -25.26 -3.56
CA THR A 109 -4.86 -26.40 -3.84
C THR A 109 -4.22 -26.32 -5.23
N GLU A 110 -4.51 -25.25 -5.99
CA GLU A 110 -4.10 -25.11 -7.38
C GLU A 110 -3.36 -23.79 -7.61
N ALA A 111 -2.48 -23.78 -8.61
CA ALA A 111 -1.94 -22.53 -9.15
C ALA A 111 -3.07 -21.78 -9.87
N ARG A 112 -3.24 -20.49 -9.60
CA ARG A 112 -4.32 -19.71 -10.20
C ARG A 112 -3.94 -18.27 -10.54
N VAL A 113 -4.47 -17.79 -11.65
CA VAL A 113 -4.53 -16.38 -12.03
C VAL A 113 -5.99 -16.00 -12.10
N ARG A 114 -6.45 -15.19 -11.15
CA ARG A 114 -7.87 -14.81 -11.02
C ARG A 114 -7.99 -13.34 -10.64
N THR A 115 -8.96 -12.66 -11.23
CA THR A 115 -9.47 -11.40 -10.70
C THR A 115 -10.90 -11.63 -10.26
N SER A 116 -11.22 -11.30 -9.00
CA SER A 116 -12.58 -11.42 -8.47
C SER A 116 -12.93 -10.21 -7.62
N ASN A 117 -14.21 -9.82 -7.62
CA ASN A 117 -14.69 -8.83 -6.67
C ASN A 117 -14.78 -9.48 -5.30
N TRP A 118 -14.17 -8.84 -4.31
CA TRP A 118 -14.27 -9.25 -2.93
C TRP A 118 -15.32 -8.39 -2.23
N ARG A 119 -16.22 -9.04 -1.51
CA ARG A 119 -17.30 -8.37 -0.80
C ARG A 119 -17.52 -9.01 0.55
N LEU A 120 -17.67 -8.18 1.56
CA LEU A 120 -18.10 -8.59 2.88
C LEU A 120 -19.61 -8.32 3.02
N THR A 121 -20.39 -9.34 3.35
CA THR A 121 -21.83 -9.23 3.60
C THR A 121 -22.18 -9.68 5.02
N ASN A 122 -23.31 -9.18 5.52
CA ASN A 122 -23.82 -9.48 6.86
C ASN A 122 -22.76 -9.25 7.95
N ALA A 123 -21.92 -8.23 7.78
CA ALA A 123 -20.82 -8.00 8.68
C ALA A 123 -21.30 -7.48 10.03
N ALA A 124 -20.80 -8.11 11.09
CA ALA A 124 -20.92 -7.59 12.45
C ALA A 124 -19.71 -6.70 12.72
N LEU A 125 -19.94 -5.44 13.07
CA LEU A 125 -18.88 -4.50 13.41
C LEU A 125 -18.68 -4.40 14.93
N THR A 126 -17.46 -4.10 15.36
CA THR A 126 -17.19 -3.75 16.76
C THR A 126 -17.65 -2.31 17.06
N ASP A 127 -17.42 -1.39 16.11
CA ASP A 127 -17.81 0.01 16.13
C ASP A 127 -18.40 0.37 14.76
N ASP A 128 -19.64 0.87 14.72
CA ASP A 128 -20.36 1.15 13.49
C ASP A 128 -19.88 2.42 12.76
N GLN A 129 -19.11 3.28 13.44
CA GLN A 129 -18.51 4.49 12.86
C GLN A 129 -17.06 4.29 12.41
N ALA A 130 -16.41 3.20 12.82
CA ALA A 130 -15.02 2.94 12.48
C ALA A 130 -14.88 2.25 11.10
N PRO A 131 -13.82 2.56 10.34
CA PRO A 131 -13.58 1.89 9.07
C PRO A 131 -13.15 0.43 9.28
N VAL A 132 -13.39 -0.38 8.25
CA VAL A 132 -12.89 -1.75 8.14
C VAL A 132 -11.53 -1.72 7.44
N PHE A 133 -10.56 -2.40 8.04
CA PHE A 133 -9.26 -2.65 7.41
C PHE A 133 -9.08 -4.13 7.18
N MET A 134 -8.55 -4.48 6.01
CA MET A 134 -8.24 -5.87 5.66
C MET A 134 -6.73 -6.04 5.54
N ARG A 135 -6.20 -7.06 6.19
CA ARG A 135 -4.83 -7.52 6.01
C ARG A 135 -4.86 -8.95 5.47
N VAL A 136 -4.14 -9.17 4.39
CA VAL A 136 -3.99 -10.50 3.79
C VAL A 136 -2.53 -10.93 3.97
N SER A 137 -2.34 -12.13 4.51
CA SER A 137 -1.04 -12.82 4.56
C SER A 137 -1.15 -14.13 3.81
N ILE A 138 -0.09 -14.52 3.12
CA ILE A 138 -0.12 -15.68 2.23
C ILE A 138 1.10 -16.55 2.49
N SER A 139 0.88 -17.85 2.59
CA SER A 139 1.93 -18.86 2.69
C SER A 139 1.66 -20.02 1.73
N PRO A 140 2.69 -20.74 1.25
CA PRO A 140 2.48 -22.03 0.61
C PRO A 140 1.82 -23.02 1.58
N LEU A 141 1.19 -24.06 1.04
CA LEU A 141 0.70 -25.21 1.81
C LEU A 141 1.79 -26.25 2.06
#